data_AF-A0A1M5A638-F1
#
_entry.id   AF-A0A1M5A638-F1
#
_cell.length_a   1.000
_cell.length_b   1.000
_cell.length_c   1.000
_cell.angle_alpha   90.00
_cell.angle_beta   90.00
_cell.angle_gamma   90.00
#
_symmetry.space_group_name_H-M   'P 1'
#
loop_
_entity.id
_entity.type
_entity.pdbx_description
1 polymer ?
#
loop_
_entity_poly.entity_id
_entity_poly.type
_entity_poly.pdbx_seq_one_letter_code
_entity_poly.pdbx_strand_id
1 'polypeptide(L)'
;MLKSLLRDRKLLILLFIAIVIKLFSVKEALVEQYYTYGFYPLFSRLLRSLFGWIPVSIGDIFYLAAFIWLVWKTWKLISLLAKKQLQEYLSRVLFKKYIRLVLWIYIVFNVFWGLNYNRQGIEHQLGLKVENYTANDVYELALSLQVKLNGYAMGVDSLKRLHLDDNSFLFREGVAVYDKIKEQYPYLSYQSASIKGSLYSHVGQYFGFTGYYNPFSGEAQVKTTVPAFIKPFILCHEIAHQLGYAKENEANMVAFLAGRESNNLEFRYSAYYDAYTYAIRELVRFDTTRFKELRLSVHPQFKKDYKTYLEYIYNSRNVVEPFMSDFYDSYLKMNNQPKGKATYNEVVAWLIAYMKKYGAQAL
;
A
#
# COMPACT_ATOMS: atom_id res chain seq x y z
N MET A 1 9.22 -41.04 -2.54
CA MET A 1 9.37 -39.58 -2.83
C MET A 1 10.16 -38.87 -1.73
N LEU A 2 9.74 -38.97 -0.46
CA LEU A 2 10.34 -38.29 0.70
C LEU A 2 11.86 -38.52 0.87
N LYS A 3 12.33 -39.77 0.80
CA LYS A 3 13.77 -40.11 0.91
C LYS A 3 14.66 -39.43 -0.14
N SER A 4 14.12 -39.13 -1.33
CA SER A 4 14.85 -38.43 -2.40
C SER A 4 14.91 -36.92 -2.16
N LEU A 5 13.89 -36.34 -1.54
CA LEU A 5 13.87 -34.93 -1.15
C LEU A 5 14.84 -34.67 0.00
N LEU A 6 14.87 -35.56 0.99
CA LEU A 6 15.77 -35.50 2.15
C LEU A 6 17.27 -35.67 1.81
N ARG A 7 17.61 -36.05 0.57
CA ARG A 7 19.01 -36.12 0.09
C ARG A 7 19.44 -34.89 -0.71
N ASP A 8 18.51 -34.00 -1.07
CA ASP A 8 18.81 -32.79 -1.82
C ASP A 8 19.26 -31.67 -0.87
N ARG A 9 20.58 -31.51 -0.74
CA ARG A 9 21.19 -30.52 0.17
C ARG A 9 20.69 -29.10 -0.10
N LYS A 10 20.49 -28.71 -1.37
CA LYS A 10 20.03 -27.35 -1.72
C LYS A 10 18.60 -27.15 -1.25
N LEU A 11 17.73 -28.14 -1.45
CA LEU A 11 16.36 -28.10 -0.97
C LEU A 11 16.31 -27.98 0.56
N LEU A 12 17.12 -28.77 1.27
CA LEU A 12 17.18 -28.73 2.74
C LEU A 12 17.66 -27.38 3.26
N ILE A 13 18.66 -26.76 2.62
CA ILE A 13 19.13 -25.41 2.99
C ILE A 13 18.02 -24.38 2.79
N LEU A 14 17.34 -24.38 1.64
CA LEU A 14 16.23 -23.46 1.40
C LEU A 14 15.09 -23.66 2.40
N LEU A 15 14.75 -24.92 2.70
CA LEU A 15 13.72 -25.23 3.69
C LEU A 15 14.13 -24.74 5.09
N PHE A 16 15.38 -24.97 5.49
CA PHE A 16 15.91 -24.49 6.76
C PHE A 16 15.83 -22.96 6.86
N ILE A 17 16.28 -22.23 5.84
CA ILE A 17 16.20 -20.77 5.80
C ILE A 17 14.73 -20.31 5.88
N ALA A 18 13.82 -20.94 5.14
CA ALA A 18 12.40 -20.61 5.18
C ALA A 18 11.80 -20.82 6.57
N ILE A 19 12.17 -21.91 7.27
CA ILE A 19 11.74 -22.17 8.65
C ILE A 19 12.29 -21.10 9.59
N VAL A 20 13.58 -20.75 9.47
CA VAL A 20 14.20 -19.70 10.30
C VAL A 20 13.51 -18.36 10.10
N ILE A 21 13.22 -17.96 8.85
CA ILE A 21 12.45 -16.74 8.54
C ILE A 21 11.08 -16.80 9.20
N LYS A 22 10.36 -17.93 9.10
CA LYS A 22 9.04 -18.07 9.69
C LYS A 22 9.08 -17.99 11.22
N LEU A 23 10.07 -18.62 11.87
CA LEU A 23 10.24 -18.54 13.33
C LEU A 23 10.60 -17.13 13.78
N PHE A 24 11.45 -16.43 13.03
CA PHE A 24 11.80 -15.03 13.27
C PHE A 24 10.56 -14.13 13.14
N SER A 25 9.72 -14.35 12.13
CA SER A 25 8.54 -13.52 11.85
C SER A 25 7.40 -13.64 12.87
N VAL A 26 7.44 -14.64 13.76
CA VAL A 26 6.45 -14.79 14.85
C VAL A 26 6.66 -13.75 15.96
N LYS A 27 7.87 -13.22 16.13
CA LYS A 27 8.19 -12.26 17.20
C LYS A 27 8.28 -10.84 16.66
N GLU A 28 7.18 -10.08 16.76
CA GLU A 28 7.08 -8.73 16.19
C GLU A 28 8.18 -7.78 16.69
N ALA A 29 8.54 -7.84 17.97
CA ALA A 29 9.63 -7.03 18.54
C ALA A 29 11.00 -7.34 17.91
N LEU A 30 11.28 -8.61 17.56
CA LEU A 30 12.52 -8.97 16.87
C LEU A 30 12.52 -8.47 15.43
N VAL A 31 11.39 -8.59 14.74
CA VAL A 31 11.21 -8.07 13.39
C VAL A 31 11.43 -6.56 13.38
N GLU A 32 10.77 -5.83 14.29
CA GLU A 32 10.88 -4.38 14.39
C GLU A 32 12.34 -3.95 14.63
N GLN A 33 13.02 -4.56 15.61
CA GLN A 33 14.40 -4.19 15.97
C GLN A 33 15.42 -4.56 14.88
N TYR A 34 15.44 -5.83 14.44
CA TYR A 34 16.54 -6.34 13.61
C TYR A 34 16.26 -6.22 12.11
N TYR A 35 15.02 -6.41 11.69
CA TYR A 35 14.66 -6.31 10.28
C TYR A 35 14.24 -4.89 9.92
N THR A 36 13.18 -4.35 10.53
CA THR A 36 12.57 -3.08 10.14
C THR A 36 13.45 -1.86 10.41
N TYR A 37 14.11 -1.75 11.58
CA TYR A 37 15.05 -0.65 11.86
C TYR A 37 16.50 -0.98 11.54
N GLY A 38 16.87 -2.27 11.54
CA GLY A 38 18.24 -2.72 11.24
C GLY A 38 18.48 -2.92 9.74
N PHE A 39 18.08 -4.08 9.22
CA PHE A 39 18.41 -4.52 7.86
C PHE A 39 17.69 -3.74 6.76
N TYR A 40 16.36 -3.58 6.87
CA TYR A 40 15.49 -3.07 5.81
C TYR A 40 15.82 -1.63 5.37
N PRO A 41 16.14 -0.66 6.25
CA PRO A 41 16.47 0.70 5.83
C PRO A 41 17.80 0.78 5.07
N LEU A 42 18.77 -0.09 5.38
CA LEU A 42 20.02 -0.21 4.64
C LEU A 42 19.77 -0.83 3.27
N PHE A 43 19.04 -1.95 3.24
CA PHE A 43 18.77 -2.70 2.02
C PHE A 43 17.87 -1.92 1.05
N SER A 44 16.78 -1.32 1.54
CA SER A 44 15.88 -0.52 0.71
C SER A 44 16.56 0.74 0.16
N ARG A 45 17.44 1.40 0.94
CA ARG A 45 18.28 2.50 0.43
C ARG A 45 19.20 2.04 -0.69
N LEU A 46 19.83 0.87 -0.58
CA LEU A 46 20.65 0.31 -1.66
C LEU A 46 19.83 0.14 -2.94
N LEU A 47 18.63 -0.46 -2.88
CA LEU A 47 17.75 -0.58 -4.04
C LEU A 47 17.38 0.79 -4.63
N ARG A 48 17.00 1.75 -3.78
CA ARG A 48 16.66 3.11 -4.21
C ARG A 48 17.84 3.87 -4.80
N SER A 49 19.06 3.65 -4.32
CA SER A 49 20.27 4.22 -4.91
C SER A 49 20.61 3.59 -6.27
N LEU A 50 20.32 2.29 -6.45
CA LEU A 50 20.58 1.59 -7.71
C LEU A 50 19.59 1.99 -8.83
N PHE A 51 18.30 2.11 -8.49
CA PHE A 51 17.23 2.30 -9.49
C PHE A 51 16.59 3.69 -9.46
N GLY A 52 16.63 4.41 -8.33
CA GLY A 52 15.86 5.64 -8.13
C GLY A 52 16.27 6.82 -9.01
N TRP A 53 17.50 6.86 -9.52
CA TRP A 53 17.95 7.89 -10.46
C TRP A 53 17.43 7.66 -11.89
N ILE A 54 16.97 6.45 -12.23
CA ILE A 54 16.46 6.13 -13.57
C ILE A 54 15.05 6.70 -13.70
N PRO A 55 14.73 7.54 -14.71
CA PRO A 55 13.43 8.21 -14.80
C PRO A 55 12.26 7.27 -15.15
N VAL A 56 12.55 6.03 -15.52
CA VAL A 56 11.58 4.99 -15.87
C VAL A 56 11.40 4.03 -14.69
N SER A 57 10.17 3.57 -14.49
CA SER A 57 9.81 2.58 -13.46
C SER A 57 10.43 1.20 -13.77
N ILE A 58 11.55 0.87 -13.12
CA ILE A 58 12.28 -0.38 -13.33
C ILE A 58 11.48 -1.57 -12.79
N GLY A 59 10.75 -1.37 -11.70
CA GLY A 59 9.87 -2.34 -11.08
C GLY A 59 8.76 -2.80 -12.03
N ASP A 60 8.19 -1.89 -12.82
CA ASP A 60 7.23 -2.26 -13.86
C ASP A 60 7.90 -3.17 -14.89
N ILE A 61 9.13 -2.86 -15.34
CA ILE A 61 9.88 -3.70 -16.29
C ILE A 61 10.14 -5.10 -15.72
N PHE A 62 10.49 -5.21 -14.43
CA PHE A 62 10.66 -6.50 -13.76
C PHE A 62 9.36 -7.30 -13.76
N TYR A 63 8.22 -6.66 -13.47
CA TYR A 63 6.91 -7.31 -13.51
C TYR A 63 6.51 -7.73 -14.93
N LEU A 64 6.83 -6.92 -15.95
CA LEU A 64 6.60 -7.28 -17.36
C LEU A 64 7.41 -8.51 -17.75
N ALA A 65 8.70 -8.54 -17.40
CA ALA A 65 9.58 -9.66 -17.67
C ALA A 65 9.11 -10.94 -16.97
N ALA A 66 8.69 -10.83 -15.70
CA ALA A 66 8.12 -11.95 -14.95
C ALA A 66 6.82 -12.47 -15.59
N PHE A 67 5.95 -11.56 -16.05
CA PHE A 67 4.71 -11.91 -16.75
C PHE A 67 4.99 -12.64 -18.07
N ILE A 68 5.87 -12.12 -18.93
CA ILE A 68 6.26 -12.76 -20.20
C ILE A 68 6.84 -14.15 -19.94
N TRP A 69 7.71 -14.27 -18.93
CA TRP A 69 8.29 -15.55 -18.54
C TRP A 69 7.21 -16.54 -18.10
N LEU A 70 6.23 -16.11 -17.29
CA LEU A 70 5.14 -16.94 -16.83
C LEU A 70 4.25 -17.40 -17.99
N VAL A 71 3.87 -16.50 -18.90
CA VAL A 71 3.09 -16.83 -20.11
C VAL A 71 3.82 -17.88 -20.96
N TRP A 72 5.11 -17.70 -21.20
CA TRP A 72 5.91 -18.69 -21.93
C TRP A 72 5.95 -20.05 -21.24
N LYS A 73 6.10 -20.08 -19.90
CA LYS A 73 6.07 -21.34 -19.12
C LYS A 73 4.71 -22.02 -19.20
N THR A 74 3.63 -21.27 -19.11
CA THR A 74 2.26 -21.79 -19.21
C THR A 74 2.00 -22.33 -20.61
N TRP A 75 2.36 -21.60 -21.66
CA TRP A 75 2.25 -22.08 -23.04
C TRP A 75 3.05 -23.37 -23.28
N LYS A 76 4.27 -23.45 -22.76
CA LYS A 76 5.08 -24.68 -22.81
C LYS A 76 4.41 -25.84 -22.08
N LEU A 77 3.83 -25.60 -20.91
CA LEU A 77 3.09 -26.64 -20.17
C LEU A 77 1.87 -27.13 -20.97
N ILE A 78 1.08 -26.22 -21.53
CA ILE A 78 -0.10 -26.54 -22.36
C ILE A 78 0.31 -27.33 -23.60
N SER A 79 1.37 -26.94 -24.29
CA SER A 79 1.82 -27.65 -25.50
C SER A 79 2.30 -29.07 -25.20
N LEU A 80 2.92 -29.29 -24.04
CA LEU A 80 3.34 -30.63 -23.59
C LEU A 80 2.16 -31.49 -23.12
N LEU A 81 1.15 -30.88 -22.50
CA LEU A 81 -0.13 -31.53 -22.20
C LEU A 81 -0.82 -32.01 -23.48
N ALA A 82 -0.92 -31.14 -24.50
CA ALA A 82 -1.52 -31.46 -25.78
C ALA A 82 -0.79 -32.63 -26.50
N LYS A 83 0.53 -32.71 -26.35
CA LYS A 83 1.36 -33.80 -26.91
C LYS A 83 1.37 -35.09 -26.08
N LYS A 84 0.62 -35.17 -24.97
CA LYS A 84 0.62 -36.28 -24.00
C LYS A 84 2.02 -36.64 -23.44
N GLN A 85 2.97 -35.71 -23.50
CA GLN A 85 4.35 -35.89 -23.01
C GLN A 85 4.52 -35.42 -21.55
N LEU A 86 3.41 -35.34 -20.81
CA LEU A 86 3.40 -34.76 -19.46
C LEU A 86 4.16 -35.62 -18.44
N GLN A 87 4.20 -36.95 -18.61
CA GLN A 87 4.86 -37.84 -17.65
C GLN A 87 6.38 -37.61 -17.57
N GLU A 88 7.02 -37.22 -18.68
CA GLU A 88 8.42 -36.79 -18.70
C GLU A 88 8.59 -35.36 -18.15
N TYR A 89 7.62 -34.48 -18.39
CA TYR A 89 7.63 -33.08 -17.94
C TYR A 89 7.24 -32.85 -16.47
N LEU A 90 6.57 -33.81 -15.82
CA LEU A 90 6.32 -33.80 -14.37
C LEU A 90 7.22 -34.80 -13.65
N SER A 91 8.39 -35.08 -14.20
CA SER A 91 9.38 -35.93 -13.57
C SER A 91 9.77 -35.42 -12.17
N ARG A 92 10.26 -36.33 -11.33
CA ARG A 92 10.73 -36.04 -9.95
C ARG A 92 11.75 -34.89 -9.90
N VAL A 93 12.52 -34.69 -10.98
CA VAL A 93 13.50 -33.60 -11.11
C VAL A 93 12.80 -32.23 -11.24
N LEU A 94 11.72 -32.16 -11.99
CA LEU A 94 10.96 -30.93 -12.19
C LEU A 94 10.16 -30.56 -10.94
N PHE A 95 9.54 -31.52 -10.26
CA PHE A 95 8.91 -31.29 -8.96
C PHE A 95 9.88 -30.65 -7.94
N LYS A 96 11.10 -31.18 -7.80
CA LYS A 96 12.14 -30.57 -6.96
C LYS A 96 12.54 -29.16 -7.42
N LYS A 97 12.56 -28.91 -8.73
CA LYS A 97 12.87 -27.57 -9.27
C LYS A 97 11.77 -26.57 -8.88
N TYR A 98 10.50 -26.94 -8.99
CA TYR A 98 9.39 -26.08 -8.60
C TYR A 98 9.33 -25.80 -7.10
N ILE A 99 9.52 -26.82 -6.24
CA ILE A 99 9.59 -26.58 -4.78
C ILE A 99 10.73 -25.62 -4.44
N ARG A 100 11.93 -25.83 -5.03
CA ARG A 100 13.06 -24.91 -4.82
C ARG A 100 12.75 -23.50 -5.30
N LEU A 101 12.07 -23.36 -6.43
CA LEU A 101 11.63 -22.06 -6.94
C LEU A 101 10.66 -21.38 -5.96
N VAL A 102 9.66 -22.10 -5.45
CA VAL A 102 8.68 -21.57 -4.48
C VAL A 102 9.37 -21.15 -3.18
N LEU A 103 10.25 -21.99 -2.62
CA LEU A 103 11.01 -21.64 -1.42
C LEU A 103 11.92 -20.44 -1.66
N TRP A 104 12.56 -20.35 -2.82
CA TRP A 104 13.41 -19.22 -3.18
C TRP A 104 12.59 -17.93 -3.30
N ILE A 105 11.44 -17.96 -3.97
CA ILE A 105 10.51 -16.82 -4.05
C ILE A 105 10.06 -16.40 -2.64
N TYR A 106 9.69 -17.36 -1.78
CA TYR A 106 9.31 -17.08 -0.40
C TYR A 106 10.43 -16.37 0.39
N ILE A 107 11.67 -16.88 0.31
CA ILE A 107 12.82 -16.31 1.00
C ILE A 107 13.10 -14.91 0.48
N VAL A 108 13.21 -14.73 -0.83
CA VAL A 108 13.50 -13.43 -1.45
C VAL A 108 12.41 -12.42 -1.11
N PHE A 109 11.14 -12.80 -1.23
CA PHE A 109 10.03 -11.93 -0.84
C PHE A 109 10.13 -11.48 0.62
N ASN A 110 10.36 -12.40 1.56
CA ASN A 110 10.44 -12.06 2.99
C ASN A 110 11.64 -11.17 3.31
N VAL A 111 12.79 -11.44 2.70
CA VAL A 111 14.01 -10.62 2.89
C VAL A 111 13.87 -9.24 2.26
N PHE A 112 13.19 -9.14 1.12
CA PHE A 112 13.04 -7.85 0.43
C PHE A 112 11.93 -7.00 1.05
N TRP A 113 10.87 -7.62 1.57
CA TRP A 113 9.67 -6.89 1.98
C TRP A 113 8.79 -7.62 2.99
N GLY A 114 8.52 -8.91 2.79
CA GLY A 114 7.46 -9.65 3.49
C GLY A 114 7.54 -9.60 5.02
N LEU A 115 8.74 -9.54 5.60
CA LEU A 115 8.91 -9.41 7.04
C LEU A 115 8.34 -8.09 7.60
N ASN A 116 8.18 -7.03 6.80
CA ASN A 116 7.54 -5.80 7.26
C ASN A 116 6.06 -5.98 7.62
N TYR A 117 5.38 -7.04 7.19
CA TYR A 117 4.01 -7.36 7.65
C TYR A 117 3.97 -7.85 9.10
N ASN A 118 5.11 -8.29 9.64
CA ASN A 118 5.27 -8.85 10.98
C ASN A 118 5.79 -7.83 11.99
N ARG A 119 5.89 -6.55 11.62
CA ARG A 119 6.37 -5.47 12.48
C ARG A 119 5.29 -5.04 13.48
N GLN A 120 5.66 -4.26 14.50
CA GLN A 120 4.72 -3.70 15.48
C GLN A 120 3.90 -2.53 14.89
N GLY A 121 4.54 -1.73 14.03
CA GLY A 121 3.84 -0.77 13.17
C GLY A 121 3.50 0.57 13.83
N ILE A 122 2.75 1.40 13.09
CA ILE A 122 2.46 2.80 13.46
C ILE A 122 1.56 2.92 14.69
N GLU A 123 0.67 1.95 14.93
CA GLU A 123 -0.15 1.90 16.14
C GLU A 123 0.71 1.90 17.40
N HIS A 124 1.72 1.03 17.44
CA HIS A 124 2.65 0.91 18.56
C HIS A 124 3.55 2.15 18.69
N GLN A 125 4.09 2.66 17.58
CA GLN A 125 4.93 3.88 17.58
C GLN A 125 4.19 5.11 18.11
N LEU A 126 2.91 5.24 17.77
CA LEU A 126 2.04 6.32 18.26
C LEU A 126 1.46 6.01 19.65
N GLY A 127 1.69 4.80 20.19
CA GLY A 127 1.12 4.31 21.45
C GLY A 127 -0.40 4.40 21.47
N LEU A 128 -1.06 4.04 20.37
CA LEU A 128 -2.52 4.01 20.28
C LEU A 128 -3.05 2.78 21.01
N LYS A 129 -4.22 2.94 21.63
CA LYS A 129 -5.01 1.83 22.16
C LYS A 129 -6.27 1.73 21.32
N VAL A 130 -6.30 0.75 20.43
CA VAL A 130 -7.43 0.57 19.50
C VAL A 130 -8.47 -0.30 20.18
N GLU A 131 -9.58 0.33 20.54
CA GLU A 131 -10.72 -0.31 21.21
C GLU A 131 -11.93 -0.36 20.27
N ASN A 132 -12.96 -1.10 20.67
CA ASN A 132 -14.25 -1.04 20.00
C ASN A 132 -14.79 0.40 20.08
N TYR A 133 -15.32 0.89 18.96
CA TYR A 133 -15.85 2.24 18.84
C TYR A 133 -17.37 2.23 18.64
N THR A 134 -18.00 3.33 19.02
CA THR A 134 -19.45 3.53 18.95
C THR A 134 -19.84 4.35 17.72
N ALA A 135 -21.14 4.36 17.40
CA ALA A 135 -21.68 5.28 16.39
C ALA A 135 -21.33 6.75 16.68
N ASN A 136 -21.29 7.13 17.96
CA ASN A 136 -20.92 8.48 18.36
C ASN A 136 -19.44 8.79 18.07
N ASP A 137 -18.54 7.84 18.36
CA ASP A 137 -17.11 8.01 18.05
C ASP A 137 -16.86 8.24 16.55
N VAL A 138 -17.56 7.49 15.69
CA VAL A 138 -17.46 7.65 14.23
C VAL A 138 -18.03 9.00 13.78
N TYR A 139 -19.14 9.44 14.37
CA TYR A 139 -19.72 10.75 14.07
C TYR A 139 -18.79 11.90 14.47
N GLU A 140 -18.23 11.87 15.68
CA GLU A 140 -17.28 12.89 16.16
C GLU A 140 -16.03 12.95 15.28
N LEU A 141 -15.51 11.80 14.86
CA LEU A 141 -14.41 11.72 13.91
C LEU A 141 -14.80 12.35 12.57
N ALA A 142 -15.92 11.93 11.98
CA ALA A 142 -16.39 12.41 10.68
C ALA A 142 -16.64 13.93 10.71
N LEU A 143 -17.26 14.44 11.78
CA LEU A 143 -17.49 15.87 11.99
C LEU A 143 -16.17 16.64 12.10
N SER A 144 -15.22 16.16 12.90
CA SER A 144 -13.91 16.80 13.08
C SER A 144 -13.13 16.88 11.77
N LEU A 145 -13.11 15.78 11.00
CA LEU A 145 -12.49 15.73 9.68
C LEU A 145 -13.21 16.65 8.68
N GLN A 146 -14.55 16.69 8.70
CA GLN A 146 -15.34 17.55 7.82
C GLN A 146 -15.03 19.03 8.04
N VAL A 147 -14.90 19.48 9.30
CA VAL A 147 -14.59 20.88 9.61
C VAL A 147 -13.26 21.29 8.97
N LYS A 148 -12.22 20.47 9.12
CA LYS A 148 -10.89 20.72 8.52
C LYS A 148 -10.96 20.64 6.99
N LEU A 149 -11.61 19.62 6.44
CA LEU A 149 -11.80 19.42 5.02
C LEU A 149 -12.51 20.63 4.38
N ASN A 150 -13.60 21.10 4.97
CA ASN A 150 -14.33 22.28 4.52
C ASN A 150 -13.42 23.53 4.55
N GLY A 151 -12.59 23.67 5.59
CA GLY A 151 -11.56 24.70 5.69
C GLY A 151 -10.63 24.74 4.49
N TYR A 152 -10.02 23.60 4.15
CA TYR A 152 -9.11 23.51 3.01
C TYR A 152 -9.82 23.63 1.66
N ALA A 153 -11.04 23.10 1.57
CA ALA A 153 -11.87 23.13 0.38
C ALA A 153 -12.19 24.56 -0.10
N MET A 154 -12.22 25.54 0.79
CA MET A 154 -12.41 26.96 0.44
C MET A 154 -11.23 27.55 -0.34
N GLY A 155 -10.01 27.07 -0.10
CA GLY A 155 -8.80 27.57 -0.76
C GLY A 155 -8.45 26.84 -2.05
N VAL A 156 -9.20 25.79 -2.40
CA VAL A 156 -8.95 24.98 -3.60
C VAL A 156 -9.14 25.83 -4.84
N ASP A 157 -8.10 25.89 -5.66
CA ASP A 157 -8.08 26.58 -6.94
C ASP A 157 -7.93 25.54 -8.05
N SER A 158 -8.95 25.42 -8.90
CA SER A 158 -8.98 24.41 -9.96
C SER A 158 -7.84 24.53 -10.98
N LEU A 159 -7.30 25.74 -11.20
CA LEU A 159 -6.18 25.94 -12.13
C LEU A 159 -4.85 25.58 -11.46
N LYS A 160 -4.62 26.01 -10.21
CA LYS A 160 -3.41 25.64 -9.47
C LYS A 160 -3.31 24.13 -9.23
N ARG A 161 -4.46 23.47 -9.05
CA ARG A 161 -4.55 22.02 -8.89
C ARG A 161 -3.98 21.24 -10.08
N LEU A 162 -3.99 21.81 -11.29
CA LEU A 162 -3.42 21.16 -12.49
C LEU A 162 -1.91 20.90 -12.34
N HIS A 163 -1.21 21.61 -11.45
CA HIS A 163 0.19 21.33 -11.16
C HIS A 163 0.41 19.93 -10.55
N LEU A 164 -0.62 19.30 -9.97
CA LEU A 164 -0.55 17.92 -9.50
C LEU A 164 -0.46 16.89 -10.63
N ASP A 165 -0.73 17.30 -11.89
CA ASP A 165 -0.50 16.47 -13.08
C ASP A 165 0.96 16.53 -13.57
N ASP A 166 1.75 17.50 -13.10
CA ASP A 166 3.21 17.46 -13.24
C ASP A 166 3.80 16.54 -12.16
N ASN A 167 4.22 15.34 -12.58
CA ASN A 167 4.85 14.36 -11.70
C ASN A 167 6.09 14.90 -10.98
N SER A 168 6.85 15.81 -11.60
CA SER A 168 8.06 16.37 -10.98
C SER A 168 7.70 17.27 -9.80
N PHE A 169 6.66 18.09 -9.97
CA PHE A 169 6.08 18.88 -8.89
C PHE A 169 5.53 17.97 -7.79
N LEU A 170 4.63 17.04 -8.15
CA LEU A 170 3.96 16.15 -7.20
C LEU A 170 4.97 15.35 -6.36
N PHE A 171 5.98 14.74 -6.98
CA PHE A 171 6.96 13.92 -6.28
C PHE A 171 7.86 14.74 -5.35
N ARG A 172 8.27 15.95 -5.78
CA ARG A 172 9.03 16.86 -4.93
C ARG A 172 8.24 17.28 -3.69
N GLU A 173 6.97 17.62 -3.85
CA GLU A 173 6.09 17.97 -2.73
C GLU A 173 5.90 16.78 -1.78
N GLY A 174 5.74 15.56 -2.30
CA GLY A 174 5.66 14.35 -1.49
C GLY A 174 6.90 14.11 -0.63
N VAL A 175 8.10 14.34 -1.18
CA VAL A 175 9.36 14.30 -0.41
C VAL A 175 9.36 15.38 0.68
N ALA A 176 9.02 16.61 0.32
CA ALA A 176 9.02 17.74 1.25
C ALA A 176 8.08 17.53 2.45
N VAL A 177 6.95 16.84 2.24
CA VAL A 177 6.03 16.48 3.32
C VAL A 177 6.70 15.54 4.33
N TYR A 178 7.43 14.53 3.86
CA TYR A 178 8.15 13.62 4.75
C TYR A 178 9.37 14.26 5.41
N ASP A 179 9.99 15.24 4.76
CA ASP A 179 11.04 16.06 5.37
C ASP A 179 10.53 16.91 6.53
N LYS A 180 9.27 17.35 6.49
CA LYS A 180 8.66 18.10 7.58
C LYS A 180 8.19 17.19 8.71
N ILE A 181 7.45 16.12 8.39
CA ILE A 181 6.84 15.26 9.43
C ILE A 181 7.88 14.55 10.31
N LYS A 182 9.09 14.30 9.81
CA LYS A 182 10.16 13.67 10.59
C LYS A 182 10.57 14.48 11.83
N GLU A 183 10.29 15.78 11.87
CA GLU A 183 10.53 16.63 13.04
C GLU A 183 9.65 16.20 14.23
N GLN A 184 8.40 15.81 13.95
CA GLN A 184 7.46 15.32 14.96
C GLN A 184 7.58 13.80 15.16
N TYR A 185 7.82 13.06 14.08
CA TYR A 185 7.87 11.60 14.07
C TYR A 185 9.17 11.12 13.40
N PRO A 186 10.31 11.06 14.15
CA PRO A 186 11.62 10.76 13.56
C PRO A 186 11.71 9.44 12.80
N TYR A 187 10.90 8.45 13.17
CA TYR A 187 10.78 7.16 12.49
C TYR A 187 10.10 7.23 11.10
N LEU A 188 9.58 8.39 10.71
CA LEU A 188 9.09 8.69 9.36
C LEU A 188 10.14 9.39 8.49
N SER A 189 11.41 9.44 8.92
CA SER A 189 12.49 10.01 8.11
C SER A 189 12.64 9.28 6.77
N TYR A 190 12.27 9.96 5.69
CA TYR A 190 12.44 9.47 4.34
C TYR A 190 13.79 9.88 3.76
N GLN A 191 14.60 8.88 3.38
CA GLN A 191 15.92 9.08 2.79
C GLN A 191 16.02 8.37 1.44
N SER A 192 16.69 9.02 0.48
CA SER A 192 16.91 8.50 -0.87
C SER A 192 15.59 8.22 -1.59
N ALA A 193 14.94 9.28 -2.08
CA ALA A 193 13.65 9.16 -2.73
C ALA A 193 13.70 8.29 -4.00
N SER A 194 12.70 7.44 -4.20
CA SER A 194 12.55 6.62 -5.41
C SER A 194 11.08 6.50 -5.77
N ILE A 195 10.54 7.59 -6.29
CA ILE A 195 9.14 7.71 -6.68
C ILE A 195 9.08 7.71 -8.21
N LYS A 196 8.18 6.91 -8.79
CA LYS A 196 8.01 6.77 -10.23
C LYS A 196 6.55 6.83 -10.63
N GLY A 197 6.26 7.43 -11.78
CA GLY A 197 4.99 7.18 -12.46
C GLY A 197 5.00 5.76 -13.01
N SER A 198 3.95 4.98 -12.75
CA SER A 198 3.88 3.62 -13.28
C SER A 198 3.70 3.64 -14.81
N LEU A 199 4.48 2.84 -15.53
CA LEU A 199 4.30 2.54 -16.95
C LEU A 199 2.93 1.93 -17.23
N TYR A 200 2.33 1.29 -16.22
CA TYR A 200 1.02 0.71 -16.32
C TYR A 200 -0.11 1.70 -16.04
N SER A 201 0.15 3.01 -15.88
CA SER A 201 -0.89 3.96 -15.48
C SER A 201 -2.13 3.97 -16.40
N HIS A 202 -1.95 3.77 -17.71
CA HIS A 202 -3.06 3.72 -18.68
C HIS A 202 -3.83 2.39 -18.66
N VAL A 203 -3.20 1.30 -18.25
CA VAL A 203 -3.82 -0.04 -18.15
C VAL A 203 -4.17 -0.43 -16.72
N GLY A 204 -3.77 0.37 -15.73
CA GLY A 204 -3.89 0.07 -14.30
C GLY A 204 -5.34 -0.06 -13.84
N GLN A 205 -6.29 0.52 -14.58
CA GLN A 205 -7.72 0.30 -14.33
C GLN A 205 -8.12 -1.18 -14.42
N TYR A 206 -7.49 -1.97 -15.32
CA TYR A 206 -7.74 -3.41 -15.44
C TYR A 206 -7.25 -4.22 -14.24
N PHE A 207 -6.28 -3.68 -13.50
CA PHE A 207 -5.64 -4.34 -12.37
C PHE A 207 -6.07 -3.77 -11.01
N GLY A 208 -6.86 -2.70 -10.99
CA GLY A 208 -7.47 -2.14 -9.77
C GLY A 208 -6.52 -1.40 -8.83
N PHE A 209 -5.31 -1.02 -9.27
CA PHE A 209 -4.36 -0.29 -8.43
C PHE A 209 -4.35 1.22 -8.72
N THR A 210 -4.06 2.01 -7.69
CA THR A 210 -3.85 3.48 -7.75
C THR A 210 -2.40 3.87 -7.45
N GLY A 211 -1.68 2.98 -6.80
CA GLY A 211 -0.25 2.98 -6.60
C GLY A 211 0.16 1.59 -6.11
N TYR A 212 1.46 1.33 -6.07
CA TYR A 212 2.01 0.19 -5.34
C TYR A 212 3.50 0.37 -5.08
N TYR A 213 4.02 -0.29 -4.05
CA TYR A 213 5.45 -0.42 -3.80
C TYR A 213 6.03 -1.65 -4.49
N ASN A 214 7.12 -1.48 -5.24
CA ASN A 214 7.86 -2.61 -5.80
C ASN A 214 8.99 -3.04 -4.85
N PRO A 215 8.91 -4.24 -4.25
CA PRO A 215 9.93 -4.69 -3.32
C PRO A 215 11.27 -5.00 -3.98
N PHE A 216 11.30 -5.29 -5.29
CA PHE A 216 12.50 -5.70 -6.02
C PHE A 216 13.33 -4.53 -6.57
N SER A 217 12.69 -3.40 -6.87
CA SER A 217 13.38 -2.15 -7.25
C SER A 217 13.40 -1.10 -6.14
N GLY A 218 12.61 -1.28 -5.08
CA GLY A 218 12.47 -0.31 -3.99
C GLY A 218 11.73 0.97 -4.40
N GLU A 219 11.00 0.97 -5.52
CA GLU A 219 10.27 2.13 -6.06
C GLU A 219 8.85 2.23 -5.48
N ALA A 220 8.44 3.45 -5.12
CA ALA A 220 7.03 3.81 -4.93
C ALA A 220 6.45 4.19 -6.30
N GLN A 221 5.54 3.38 -6.82
CA GLN A 221 4.94 3.61 -8.13
C GLN A 221 3.55 4.20 -7.97
N VAL A 222 3.34 5.37 -8.55
CA VAL A 222 2.06 6.08 -8.50
C VAL A 222 1.38 5.98 -9.86
N LYS A 223 0.08 5.67 -9.87
CA LYS A 223 -0.73 5.76 -11.08
C LYS A 223 -1.02 7.22 -11.38
N THR A 224 -0.47 7.73 -12.48
CA THR A 224 -0.50 9.17 -12.79
C THR A 224 -1.80 9.61 -13.48
N THR A 225 -2.68 8.67 -13.82
CA THR A 225 -3.96 8.88 -14.51
C THR A 225 -5.17 8.95 -13.59
N VAL A 226 -4.97 8.84 -12.27
CA VAL A 226 -6.02 9.05 -11.27
C VAL A 226 -6.39 10.54 -11.17
N PRO A 227 -7.59 10.91 -10.67
CA PRO A 227 -7.95 12.31 -10.46
C PRO A 227 -6.92 13.07 -9.61
N ALA A 228 -6.60 14.31 -10.03
CA ALA A 228 -5.52 15.10 -9.44
C ALA A 228 -5.61 15.25 -7.91
N PHE A 229 -6.82 15.43 -7.36
CA PHE A 229 -7.03 15.70 -5.93
C PHE A 229 -6.76 14.50 -5.00
N ILE A 230 -6.68 13.26 -5.51
CA ILE A 230 -6.30 12.08 -4.71
C ILE A 230 -4.82 11.68 -4.86
N LYS A 231 -4.11 12.24 -5.86
CA LYS A 231 -2.70 11.93 -6.09
C LYS A 231 -1.81 12.21 -4.88
N PRO A 232 -1.98 13.33 -4.12
CA PRO A 232 -1.14 13.60 -2.97
C PRO A 232 -1.24 12.53 -1.89
N PHE A 233 -2.46 12.11 -1.51
CA PHE A 233 -2.66 11.06 -0.52
C PHE A 233 -2.07 9.72 -0.98
N ILE A 234 -2.33 9.32 -2.23
CA ILE A 234 -1.75 8.11 -2.83
C ILE A 234 -0.22 8.16 -2.79
N LEU A 235 0.38 9.28 -3.17
CA LEU A 235 1.84 9.42 -3.12
C LEU A 235 2.36 9.26 -1.69
N CYS A 236 1.75 9.92 -0.71
CA CYS A 236 2.14 9.78 0.69
C CYS A 236 1.99 8.33 1.17
N HIS A 237 0.96 7.62 0.73
CA HIS A 237 0.73 6.20 1.00
C HIS A 237 1.83 5.31 0.42
N GLU A 238 2.21 5.50 -0.84
CA GLU A 238 3.29 4.70 -1.45
C GLU A 238 4.66 4.98 -0.83
N ILE A 239 4.92 6.22 -0.40
CA ILE A 239 6.13 6.54 0.38
C ILE A 239 6.09 5.83 1.75
N ALA A 240 4.93 5.72 2.40
CA ALA A 240 4.81 4.96 3.65
C ALA A 240 5.18 3.48 3.45
N HIS A 241 4.77 2.88 2.33
CA HIS A 241 5.25 1.55 1.97
C HIS A 241 6.78 1.51 1.78
N GLN A 242 7.41 2.49 1.11
CA GLN A 242 8.87 2.55 1.03
C GLN A 242 9.59 2.63 2.37
N LEU A 243 8.92 3.17 3.40
CA LEU A 243 9.43 3.23 4.78
C LEU A 243 9.23 1.93 5.57
N GLY A 244 8.59 0.92 4.98
CA GLY A 244 8.38 -0.37 5.66
C GLY A 244 7.04 -0.51 6.36
N TYR A 245 6.05 0.35 6.11
CA TYR A 245 4.68 0.14 6.57
C TYR A 245 3.97 -0.75 5.56
N ALA A 246 3.98 -2.07 5.78
CA ALA A 246 3.49 -3.01 4.76
C ALA A 246 1.97 -3.15 4.73
N LYS A 247 1.31 -2.98 5.89
CA LYS A 247 -0.16 -3.11 5.96
C LYS A 247 -0.83 -1.84 5.43
N GLU A 248 -1.94 -2.01 4.73
CA GLU A 248 -2.67 -0.89 4.08
C GLU A 248 -3.17 0.16 5.09
N ASN A 249 -3.66 -0.27 6.25
CA ASN A 249 -4.10 0.63 7.32
C ASN A 249 -2.95 1.43 7.93
N GLU A 250 -1.75 0.85 8.05
CA GLU A 250 -0.52 1.55 8.43
C GLU A 250 -0.13 2.60 7.40
N ALA A 251 -0.08 2.24 6.13
CA ALA A 251 0.23 3.18 5.07
C ALA A 251 -0.79 4.32 4.99
N ASN A 252 -2.09 4.05 5.15
CA ASN A 252 -3.12 5.09 5.21
C ASN A 252 -2.97 6.03 6.41
N MET A 253 -2.69 5.49 7.60
CA MET A 253 -2.49 6.32 8.79
C MET A 253 -1.27 7.22 8.64
N VAL A 254 -0.15 6.66 8.15
CA VAL A 254 1.06 7.44 7.88
C VAL A 254 0.82 8.47 6.78
N ALA A 255 0.10 8.13 5.71
CA ALA A 255 -0.24 9.05 4.64
C ALA A 255 -1.11 10.22 5.13
N PHE A 256 -2.09 9.96 6.00
CA PHE A 256 -2.89 11.00 6.62
C PHE A 256 -2.03 11.92 7.51
N LEU A 257 -1.21 11.34 8.39
CA LEU A 257 -0.31 12.10 9.25
C LEU A 257 0.66 12.96 8.44
N ALA A 258 1.22 12.42 7.37
CA ALA A 258 2.12 13.12 6.46
C ALA A 258 1.38 14.27 5.76
N GLY A 259 0.33 13.95 5.00
CA GLY A 259 -0.36 14.91 4.14
C GLY A 259 -0.99 16.08 4.89
N ARG A 260 -1.51 15.87 6.11
CA ARG A 260 -2.11 16.94 6.92
C ARG A 260 -1.09 17.98 7.42
N GLU A 261 0.18 17.59 7.57
CA GLU A 261 1.27 18.49 7.97
C GLU A 261 1.84 19.28 6.79
N SER A 262 1.39 19.02 5.55
CA SER A 262 1.92 19.67 4.37
C SER A 262 1.70 21.19 4.37
N ASN A 263 2.69 21.95 3.88
CA ASN A 263 2.53 23.37 3.59
C ASN A 263 1.65 23.59 2.34
N ASN A 264 1.52 22.57 1.49
CA ASN A 264 0.71 22.60 0.30
C ASN A 264 -0.76 22.34 0.64
N LEU A 265 -1.64 23.25 0.22
CA LEU A 265 -3.08 23.14 0.46
C LEU A 265 -3.67 21.86 -0.15
N GLU A 266 -3.23 21.46 -1.35
CA GLU A 266 -3.79 20.29 -2.04
C GLU A 266 -3.43 18.98 -1.34
N PHE A 267 -2.24 18.89 -0.72
CA PHE A 267 -1.86 17.73 0.09
C PHE A 267 -2.72 17.61 1.34
N ARG A 268 -2.98 18.74 2.02
CA ARG A 268 -3.88 18.77 3.18
C ARG A 268 -5.30 18.40 2.76
N TYR A 269 -5.82 19.03 1.70
CA TYR A 269 -7.14 18.72 1.16
C TYR A 269 -7.28 17.22 0.82
N SER A 270 -6.30 16.66 0.12
CA SER A 270 -6.26 15.23 -0.25
C SER A 270 -6.27 14.31 0.98
N ALA A 271 -5.45 14.60 1.99
CA ALA A 271 -5.40 13.81 3.22
C ALA A 271 -6.73 13.81 3.99
N TYR A 272 -7.35 14.99 4.16
CA TYR A 272 -8.65 15.08 4.83
C TYR A 272 -9.79 14.55 3.95
N TYR A 273 -9.69 14.63 2.61
CA TYR A 273 -10.66 14.04 1.68
C TYR A 273 -10.74 12.52 1.87
N ASP A 274 -9.60 11.83 1.86
CA ASP A 274 -9.54 10.38 2.02
C ASP A 274 -9.99 9.96 3.43
N ALA A 275 -9.45 10.60 4.48
CA ALA A 275 -9.84 10.32 5.87
C ALA A 275 -11.34 10.53 6.11
N TYR A 276 -11.91 11.64 5.64
CA TYR A 276 -13.35 11.90 5.75
C TYR A 276 -14.17 10.89 4.96
N THR A 277 -13.70 10.49 3.78
CA THR A 277 -14.38 9.48 2.96
C THR A 277 -14.43 8.11 3.65
N TYR A 278 -13.38 7.72 4.36
CA TYR A 278 -13.41 6.53 5.22
C TYR A 278 -14.42 6.68 6.37
N ALA A 279 -14.36 7.79 7.11
CA ALA A 279 -15.23 8.02 8.26
C ALA A 279 -16.72 8.08 7.88
N ILE A 280 -17.07 8.77 6.78
CA ILE A 280 -18.47 8.94 6.36
C ILE A 280 -19.08 7.63 5.81
N ARG A 281 -18.25 6.77 5.18
CA ARG A 281 -18.64 5.43 4.73
C ARG A 281 -18.82 4.45 5.88
N GLU A 282 -18.08 4.64 6.96
CA GLU A 282 -18.31 3.87 8.18
C GLU A 282 -19.56 4.39 8.90
N LEU A 283 -19.75 5.71 9.00
CA LEU A 283 -20.91 6.31 9.69
C LEU A 283 -22.24 5.85 9.12
N VAL A 284 -22.39 5.76 7.80
CA VAL A 284 -23.67 5.32 7.18
C VAL A 284 -24.08 3.90 7.60
N ARG A 285 -23.14 3.06 8.04
CA ARG A 285 -23.43 1.70 8.55
C ARG A 285 -23.99 1.72 9.97
N PHE A 286 -23.70 2.75 10.75
CA PHE A 286 -24.11 2.91 12.15
C PHE A 286 -25.30 3.86 12.31
N ASP A 287 -25.29 4.99 11.62
CA ASP A 287 -26.27 6.06 11.78
C ASP A 287 -26.55 6.78 10.45
N THR A 288 -27.65 6.40 9.80
CA THR A 288 -28.07 7.00 8.52
C THR A 288 -28.61 8.43 8.67
N THR A 289 -29.04 8.84 9.86
CA THR A 289 -29.57 10.19 10.13
C THR A 289 -28.42 11.18 10.21
N ARG A 290 -27.43 10.91 11.06
CA ARG A 290 -26.22 11.75 11.18
C ARG A 290 -25.38 11.74 9.91
N PHE A 291 -25.35 10.61 9.18
CA PHE A 291 -24.75 10.58 7.85
C PHE A 291 -25.40 11.60 6.89
N LYS A 292 -26.74 11.68 6.85
CA LYS A 292 -27.45 12.64 5.99
C LYS A 292 -27.11 14.09 6.37
N GLU A 293 -27.04 14.38 7.66
CA GLU A 293 -26.65 15.69 8.18
C GLU A 293 -25.27 16.13 7.69
N LEU A 294 -24.23 15.31 7.89
CA LEU A 294 -22.87 15.59 7.44
C LEU A 294 -22.78 15.69 5.90
N ARG A 295 -23.47 14.79 5.19
CA ARG A 295 -23.55 14.83 3.72
C ARG A 295 -24.16 16.14 3.19
N LEU A 296 -25.14 16.71 3.88
CA LEU A 296 -25.76 17.97 3.46
C LEU A 296 -24.84 19.16 3.72
N SER A 297 -24.15 19.17 4.87
CA SER A 297 -23.30 20.28 5.34
C SER A 297 -21.86 20.28 4.79
N VAL A 298 -21.40 19.21 4.15
CA VAL A 298 -20.05 19.18 3.54
C VAL A 298 -19.93 20.19 2.38
N HIS A 299 -18.73 20.78 2.23
CA HIS A 299 -18.44 21.82 1.25
C HIS A 299 -18.73 21.35 -0.20
N PRO A 300 -19.27 22.22 -1.09
CA PRO A 300 -19.58 21.87 -2.47
C PRO A 300 -18.38 21.32 -3.27
N GLN A 301 -17.17 21.80 -2.99
CA GLN A 301 -15.94 21.29 -3.63
C GLN A 301 -15.72 19.80 -3.36
N PHE A 302 -15.96 19.33 -2.13
CA PHE A 302 -15.91 17.89 -1.83
C PHE A 302 -16.95 17.13 -2.65
N LYS A 303 -18.19 17.64 -2.75
CA LYS A 303 -19.26 16.99 -3.53
C LYS A 303 -18.88 16.87 -5.01
N LYS A 304 -18.26 17.91 -5.57
CA LYS A 304 -17.73 17.92 -6.94
C LYS A 304 -16.64 16.86 -7.12
N ASP A 305 -15.63 16.86 -6.27
CA ASP A 305 -14.51 15.90 -6.34
C ASP A 305 -14.98 14.46 -6.10
N TYR A 306 -15.91 14.25 -5.15
CA TYR A 306 -16.53 12.94 -4.93
C TYR A 306 -17.32 12.44 -6.15
N LYS A 307 -18.03 13.33 -6.85
CA LYS A 307 -18.67 12.98 -8.13
C LYS A 307 -17.64 12.57 -9.17
N THR A 308 -16.56 13.34 -9.34
CA THR A 308 -15.46 13.00 -10.26
C THR A 308 -14.80 11.67 -9.90
N TYR A 309 -14.61 11.38 -8.61
CA TYR A 309 -14.12 10.09 -8.15
C TYR A 309 -15.06 8.95 -8.54
N LEU A 310 -16.37 9.09 -8.31
CA LEU A 310 -17.35 8.08 -8.68
C LEU A 310 -17.40 7.84 -10.20
N GLU A 311 -17.31 8.89 -11.01
CA GLU A 311 -17.22 8.79 -12.48
C GLU A 311 -15.95 8.06 -12.91
N TYR A 312 -14.82 8.39 -12.30
CA TYR A 312 -13.55 7.69 -12.53
C TYR A 312 -13.66 6.19 -12.20
N ILE A 313 -14.23 5.83 -11.04
CA ILE A 313 -14.43 4.43 -10.65
C ILE A 313 -15.38 3.73 -11.62
N TYR A 314 -16.49 4.37 -11.99
CA TYR A 314 -17.45 3.82 -12.95
C TYR A 314 -16.80 3.53 -14.30
N ASN A 315 -16.02 4.48 -14.84
CA ASN A 315 -15.32 4.35 -16.11
C ASN A 315 -14.14 3.35 -16.06
N SER A 316 -13.62 3.07 -14.86
CA SER A 316 -12.54 2.11 -14.66
C SER A 316 -13.04 0.66 -14.53
N ARG A 317 -14.36 0.42 -14.42
CA ARG A 317 -14.93 -0.91 -14.25
C ARG A 317 -14.62 -1.79 -15.44
N ASN A 318 -14.22 -3.02 -15.14
CA ASN A 318 -13.92 -4.03 -16.15
C ASN A 318 -14.07 -5.43 -15.56
N VAL A 319 -14.07 -6.45 -16.40
CA VAL A 319 -14.27 -7.85 -15.99
C VAL A 319 -13.05 -8.47 -15.32
N VAL A 320 -11.86 -7.86 -15.44
CA VAL A 320 -10.59 -8.40 -14.92
C VAL A 320 -10.33 -7.94 -13.49
N GLU A 321 -10.69 -6.69 -13.18
CA GLU A 321 -10.43 -6.06 -11.89
C GLU A 321 -10.99 -6.86 -10.70
N PRO A 322 -12.22 -7.43 -10.73
CA PRO A 322 -12.71 -8.23 -9.62
C PRO A 322 -11.82 -9.45 -9.29
N PHE A 323 -11.32 -10.15 -10.31
CA PHE A 323 -10.42 -11.29 -10.11
C PHE A 323 -9.06 -10.86 -9.54
N MET A 324 -8.52 -9.74 -10.03
CA MET A 324 -7.27 -9.17 -9.51
C MET A 324 -7.43 -8.68 -8.07
N SER A 325 -8.58 -8.07 -7.79
CA SER A 325 -9.02 -7.63 -6.47
C SER A 325 -9.03 -8.81 -5.47
N ASP A 326 -9.62 -9.94 -5.85
CA ASP A 326 -9.72 -11.12 -5.00
C ASP A 326 -8.36 -11.79 -4.77
N PHE A 327 -7.52 -11.81 -5.80
CA PHE A 327 -6.13 -12.28 -5.69
C PHE A 327 -5.33 -11.42 -4.71
N TYR A 328 -5.43 -10.10 -4.84
CA TYR A 328 -4.72 -9.17 -3.96
C TYR A 328 -5.27 -9.21 -2.52
N ASP A 329 -6.59 -9.31 -2.34
CA ASP A 329 -7.21 -9.52 -1.03
C ASP A 329 -6.71 -10.81 -0.35
N SER A 330 -6.60 -11.90 -1.11
CA SER A 330 -6.03 -13.17 -0.65
C SER A 330 -4.56 -13.03 -0.27
N TYR A 331 -3.78 -12.32 -1.09
CA TYR A 331 -2.38 -12.01 -0.80
C TYR A 331 -2.23 -11.24 0.52
N LEU A 332 -3.04 -10.22 0.77
CA LEU A 332 -3.02 -9.46 2.03
C LEU A 332 -3.36 -10.37 3.22
N LYS A 333 -4.41 -11.18 3.10
CA LYS A 333 -4.83 -12.15 4.14
C LYS A 333 -3.74 -13.16 4.48
N MET A 334 -3.01 -13.63 3.49
CA MET A 334 -1.88 -14.55 3.69
C MET A 334 -0.68 -13.89 4.37
N ASN A 335 -0.55 -12.56 4.29
CA ASN A 335 0.55 -11.78 4.86
C ASN A 335 0.12 -11.00 6.11
N ASN A 336 -0.50 -11.67 7.10
CA ASN A 336 -0.87 -11.08 8.39
C ASN A 336 -1.81 -9.85 8.33
N GLN A 337 -2.58 -9.70 7.25
CA GLN A 337 -3.66 -8.72 7.16
C GLN A 337 -5.01 -9.43 6.99
N PRO A 338 -5.57 -10.03 8.07
CA PRO A 338 -6.68 -11.00 7.98
C PRO A 338 -7.99 -10.42 7.43
N LYS A 339 -8.21 -9.10 7.53
CA LYS A 339 -9.36 -8.44 6.90
C LYS A 339 -9.11 -8.08 5.42
N GLY A 340 -7.95 -8.39 4.87
CA GLY A 340 -7.57 -8.12 3.48
C GLY A 340 -7.73 -6.65 3.14
N LYS A 341 -8.44 -6.31 2.05
CA LYS A 341 -8.75 -4.92 1.69
C LYS A 341 -9.80 -4.26 2.60
N ALA A 342 -10.57 -5.02 3.38
CA ALA A 342 -11.54 -4.44 4.30
C ALA A 342 -10.88 -3.72 5.50
N THR A 343 -9.55 -3.78 5.64
CA THR A 343 -8.76 -2.99 6.59
C THR A 343 -8.81 -1.49 6.34
N TYR A 344 -9.34 -1.01 5.20
CA TYR A 344 -9.66 0.41 5.04
C TYR A 344 -10.62 0.92 6.13
N ASN A 345 -11.41 0.05 6.77
CA ASN A 345 -12.22 0.43 7.93
C ASN A 345 -11.40 0.46 9.24
N GLU A 346 -10.21 -0.16 9.31
CA GLU A 346 -9.34 -0.12 10.49
C GLU A 346 -8.64 1.22 10.65
N VAL A 347 -8.40 1.96 9.55
CA VAL A 347 -7.88 3.33 9.66
C VAL A 347 -8.87 4.21 10.43
N VAL A 348 -10.18 3.98 10.33
CA VAL A 348 -11.20 4.69 11.11
C VAL A 348 -11.01 4.42 12.60
N ALA A 349 -10.80 3.16 12.99
CA ALA A 349 -10.51 2.79 14.38
C ALA A 349 -9.25 3.48 14.92
N TRP A 350 -8.20 3.57 14.09
CA TRP A 350 -6.94 4.21 14.46
C TRP A 350 -7.05 5.74 14.54
N LEU A 351 -7.80 6.36 13.63
CA LEU A 351 -8.11 7.79 13.68
C LEU A 351 -8.96 8.13 14.91
N ILE A 352 -9.92 7.27 15.28
CA ILE A 352 -10.69 7.42 16.54
C ILE A 352 -9.75 7.30 17.75
N ALA A 353 -8.90 6.28 17.80
CA ALA A 353 -7.96 6.09 18.90
C ALA A 353 -6.97 7.28 19.01
N TYR A 354 -6.49 7.79 17.87
CA TYR A 354 -5.65 8.96 17.79
C TYR A 354 -6.37 10.22 18.29
N MET A 355 -7.60 10.45 17.84
CA MET A 355 -8.45 11.56 18.29
C MET A 355 -8.74 11.50 19.79
N LYS A 356 -9.04 10.30 20.34
CA LYS A 356 -9.25 10.11 21.78
C LYS A 356 -7.98 10.40 22.59
N LYS A 357 -6.82 10.06 22.05
CA LYS A 357 -5.52 10.25 22.73
C LYS A 357 -5.03 11.70 22.68
N TYR A 358 -5.12 12.36 21.53
CA TYR A 358 -4.50 13.66 21.28
C TYR A 358 -5.50 14.81 21.16
N GLY A 359 -6.81 14.52 21.15
CA GLY A 359 -7.89 15.50 20.97
C GLY A 359 -8.31 15.69 19.52
N ALA A 360 -9.53 16.21 19.30
CA ALA A 360 -10.07 16.48 17.96
C ALA A 360 -9.28 17.55 17.19
N GLN A 361 -8.64 18.49 17.89
CA GLN A 361 -7.79 19.51 17.27
C GLN A 361 -6.50 18.93 16.71
N ALA A 362 -6.08 17.77 17.22
CA ALA A 362 -4.92 17.06 16.76
C ALA A 362 -5.19 16.22 15.52
N LEU A 363 -6.43 16.10 15.04
CA LEU A 363 -6.72 15.61 13.68
C LEU A 363 -6.44 16.72 12.67
#